data_AF-W6NI11-F1
#
_entry.id   AF-W6NI11-F1
#
_cell.length_a   1.000
_cell.length_b   1.000
_cell.length_c   1.000
_cell.angle_alpha   90.00
_cell.angle_beta   90.00
_cell.angle_gamma   90.00
#
_symmetry.space_group_name_H-M   'P 1'
#
loop_
_entity.id
_entity.type
_entity.pdbx_description
1 polymer ?
#
loop_
_entity_poly.entity_id
_entity_poly.type
_entity_poly.pdbx_seq_one_letter_code
_entity_poly.pdbx_strand_id
1 'polypeptide(L)'
;GTAGFHVTHVSDCGMSRGCWLLPNGCKNSSDCSAAITWKHTGRSLLIEMEAKLKVEDNGLWLAVGFSKDDIMGDDTVFECHFPRKGRAAVHLSHNLQLTNLMLPAVRLSLCIRNSLSV
;
A
#
# COMPACT_ATOMS: atom_id res chain seq x y z
N GLY A 1 12.96 10.62 -17.17
CA GLY A 1 13.68 9.85 -16.14
C GLY A 1 12.66 8.99 -15.44
N THR A 2 12.87 7.67 -15.42
CA THR A 2 11.99 6.77 -14.68
C THR A 2 12.34 6.87 -13.19
N ALA A 3 11.44 7.44 -12.39
CA ALA A 3 11.56 7.37 -10.93
C ALA A 3 11.67 5.89 -10.56
N GLY A 4 12.81 5.52 -9.98
CA GLY A 4 13.11 4.14 -9.61
C GLY A 4 12.15 3.68 -8.54
N PHE A 5 11.69 2.44 -8.65
CA PHE A 5 10.91 1.79 -7.62
C PHE A 5 11.84 1.62 -6.39
N HIS A 6 11.50 2.27 -5.29
CA HIS A 6 12.35 2.50 -4.11
C HIS A 6 11.82 1.70 -2.92
N VAL A 7 11.43 0.44 -3.13
CA VAL A 7 10.89 -0.37 -2.03
C VAL A 7 11.97 -0.52 -1.00
N THR A 8 11.87 0.29 0.03
CA THR A 8 12.82 0.27 1.11
C THR A 8 12.57 -1.05 1.85
N HIS A 9 13.65 -1.76 2.14
CA HIS A 9 13.64 -2.91 3.06
C HIS A 9 13.08 -4.25 2.54
N VAL A 10 13.06 -4.51 1.22
CA VAL A 10 12.78 -5.89 0.73
C VAL A 10 13.82 -6.89 1.24
N SER A 11 15.06 -6.45 1.47
CA SER A 11 16.12 -7.26 2.09
C SER A 11 15.78 -7.76 3.49
N ASP A 12 14.85 -7.10 4.19
CA ASP A 12 14.52 -7.38 5.58
C ASP A 12 13.32 -8.34 5.72
N CYS A 13 12.74 -8.76 4.59
CA CYS A 13 11.63 -9.69 4.50
C CYS A 13 11.98 -11.05 5.09
N GLY A 14 11.09 -11.57 5.94
CA GLY A 14 11.30 -12.84 6.64
C GLY A 14 12.22 -12.73 7.87
N MET A 15 12.82 -11.56 8.12
CA MET A 15 13.64 -11.30 9.30
C MET A 15 12.96 -10.35 10.27
N SER A 16 12.86 -9.07 9.90
CA SER A 16 12.24 -8.02 10.73
C SER A 16 10.96 -7.45 10.12
N ARG A 17 10.63 -7.88 8.91
CA ARG A 17 9.44 -7.46 8.16
C ARG A 17 8.69 -8.66 7.59
N GLY A 18 7.36 -8.58 7.59
CA GLY A 18 6.53 -9.37 6.70
C GLY A 18 6.43 -8.67 5.36
N CYS A 19 6.34 -9.44 4.27
CA CYS A 19 6.32 -8.89 2.93
C CYS A 19 5.40 -9.67 2.02
N TRP A 20 4.80 -8.96 1.07
CA TRP A 20 4.09 -9.53 -0.05
C TRP A 20 4.57 -8.85 -1.32
N LEU A 21 5.21 -9.63 -2.18
CA LEU A 21 5.85 -9.15 -3.42
C LEU A 21 5.13 -9.76 -4.61
N LEU A 22 4.87 -8.94 -5.63
CA LEU A 22 4.17 -9.33 -6.84
C LEU A 22 5.02 -9.04 -8.09
N PRO A 23 5.09 -9.97 -9.06
CA PRO A 23 4.54 -11.32 -9.01
C PRO A 23 5.29 -12.24 -8.03
N ASN A 24 4.67 -13.36 -7.64
CA ASN A 24 5.30 -14.34 -6.76
C ASN A 24 6.68 -14.75 -7.28
N GLY A 25 7.69 -14.70 -6.41
CA GLY A 25 9.08 -15.05 -6.74
C GLY A 25 9.95 -13.88 -7.19
N CYS A 26 9.39 -12.67 -7.37
CA CYS A 26 10.21 -11.48 -7.56
C CYS A 26 10.98 -11.15 -6.27
N LYS A 27 12.16 -10.53 -6.41
CA LYS A 27 13.10 -10.37 -5.29
C LYS A 27 13.39 -8.93 -4.92
N ASN A 28 13.19 -7.98 -5.83
CA ASN A 28 13.61 -6.61 -5.60
C ASN A 28 12.85 -5.65 -6.50
N SER A 29 13.31 -4.40 -6.49
CA SER A 29 12.61 -3.34 -7.18
C SER A 29 12.67 -3.40 -8.71
N SER A 30 13.64 -4.12 -9.26
CA SER A 30 13.80 -4.27 -10.71
C SER A 30 12.75 -5.21 -11.30
N ASP A 31 12.40 -6.30 -10.61
CA ASP A 31 11.55 -7.39 -11.11
C ASP A 31 10.15 -7.42 -10.49
N CYS A 32 9.92 -6.80 -9.34
CA CYS A 32 8.58 -6.65 -8.77
C CYS A 32 7.78 -5.53 -9.45
N SER A 33 6.48 -5.76 -9.64
CA SER A 33 5.50 -4.74 -10.07
C SER A 33 4.80 -4.09 -8.89
N ALA A 34 4.66 -4.79 -7.77
CA ALA A 34 4.17 -4.24 -6.52
C ALA A 34 4.84 -4.92 -5.32
N ALA A 35 4.94 -4.18 -4.22
CA ALA A 35 5.48 -4.67 -2.97
C ALA A 35 4.76 -4.03 -1.81
N ILE A 36 4.43 -4.85 -0.82
CA ILE A 36 3.93 -4.42 0.48
C ILE A 36 4.87 -5.00 1.52
N THR A 37 5.36 -4.16 2.42
CA THR A 37 6.14 -4.59 3.57
C THR A 37 5.53 -4.05 4.84
N TRP A 38 5.58 -4.82 5.92
CA TRP A 38 5.07 -4.39 7.21
C TRP A 38 5.97 -4.83 8.35
N LYS A 39 6.02 -4.03 9.41
CA LYS A 39 6.63 -4.43 10.68
C LYS A 39 5.86 -3.92 11.87
N HIS A 40 5.88 -4.72 12.93
CA HIS A 40 5.38 -4.30 14.22
C HIS A 40 6.41 -3.36 14.88
N THR A 41 5.95 -2.22 15.40
CA THR A 41 6.78 -1.22 16.09
C THR A 41 6.60 -1.27 17.62
N GLY A 42 5.94 -2.31 18.14
CA GLY A 42 5.56 -2.42 19.54
C GLY A 42 4.17 -1.87 19.84
N ARG A 43 3.77 -0.76 19.20
CA ARG A 43 2.47 -0.10 19.41
C ARG A 43 1.62 0.03 18.15
N SER A 44 2.23 -0.08 16.99
CA SER A 44 1.54 0.07 15.71
C SER A 44 2.20 -0.80 14.65
N LEU A 45 1.47 -1.01 13.56
CA LEU A 45 2.01 -1.60 12.35
C LEU A 45 2.49 -0.48 11.44
N LEU A 46 3.77 -0.52 11.02
CA LEU A 46 4.26 0.31 9.94
C LEU A 46 4.11 -0.47 8.65
N ILE A 47 3.29 0.03 7.73
CA ILE A 47 3.07 -0.55 6.40
C ILE A 47 3.68 0.38 5.36
N GLU A 48 4.44 -0.18 4.43
CA GLU A 48 4.97 0.50 3.26
C GLU A 48 4.48 -0.23 2.02
N MET A 49 3.86 0.51 1.09
CA MET A 49 3.28 -0.02 -0.14
C MET A 49 3.85 0.74 -1.32
N GLU A 50 4.19 0.00 -2.37
CA GLU A 50 4.65 0.58 -3.62
C GLU A 50 4.18 -0.27 -4.79
N ALA A 51 3.83 0.38 -5.90
CA ALA A 51 3.49 -0.32 -7.13
C ALA A 51 3.89 0.50 -8.36
N LYS A 52 4.30 -0.20 -9.42
CA LYS A 52 4.50 0.35 -10.77
C LYS A 52 3.13 0.51 -11.42
N LEU A 53 2.53 1.68 -11.24
CA LEU A 53 1.22 2.00 -11.80
C LEU A 53 1.35 2.90 -13.03
N LYS A 54 0.48 2.70 -14.03
CA LYS A 54 0.34 3.62 -15.16
C LYS A 54 -0.74 4.63 -14.83
N VAL A 55 -0.37 5.91 -14.78
CA VAL A 55 -1.32 6.99 -14.45
C VAL A 55 -2.52 6.96 -15.41
N GLU A 56 -3.72 6.86 -14.86
CA GLU A 56 -4.99 6.94 -15.60
C GLU A 56 -5.62 8.33 -15.42
N ASP A 57 -6.64 8.63 -16.24
CA ASP A 57 -7.29 9.95 -16.26
C ASP A 57 -7.96 10.32 -14.92
N ASN A 58 -8.45 9.32 -14.18
CA ASN A 58 -9.05 9.44 -12.85
C ASN A 58 -8.03 9.42 -11.70
N GLY A 59 -6.73 9.34 -12.01
CA GLY A 59 -5.66 9.19 -11.02
C GLY A 59 -5.24 7.73 -10.82
N LEU A 60 -4.64 7.45 -9.68
CA LEU A 60 -4.17 6.11 -9.31
C LEU A 60 -4.60 5.79 -7.89
N TRP A 61 -4.79 4.52 -7.61
CA TRP A 61 -4.96 4.04 -6.26
C TRP A 61 -4.16 2.76 -6.04
N LEU A 62 -3.74 2.55 -4.80
CA LEU A 62 -3.08 1.33 -4.32
C LEU A 62 -3.69 1.00 -2.97
N ALA A 63 -4.14 -0.24 -2.76
CA ALA A 63 -4.76 -0.63 -1.51
C ALA A 63 -4.32 -2.01 -1.03
N VAL A 64 -4.45 -2.22 0.28
CA VAL A 64 -4.25 -3.50 0.94
C VAL A 64 -5.45 -3.80 1.85
N GLY A 65 -6.06 -4.97 1.65
CA GLY A 65 -7.12 -5.50 2.49
C GLY A 65 -6.55 -6.38 3.60
N PHE A 66 -7.03 -6.18 4.82
CA PHE A 66 -6.81 -7.08 5.94
C PHE A 66 -7.99 -8.05 6.01
N SER A 67 -7.80 -9.21 5.38
CA SER A 67 -8.82 -10.24 5.23
C SER A 67 -8.53 -11.48 6.09
N LYS A 68 -9.58 -12.26 6.35
CA LYS A 68 -9.52 -13.61 6.93
C LYS A 68 -9.36 -14.71 5.87
N ASP A 69 -9.54 -14.35 4.61
CA ASP A 69 -9.42 -15.22 3.45
C ASP A 69 -8.56 -14.56 2.35
N ASP A 70 -8.57 -15.14 1.15
CA ASP A 70 -7.78 -14.69 0.00
C ASP A 70 -8.55 -13.76 -0.95
N ILE A 71 -9.73 -13.30 -0.54
CA ILE A 71 -10.52 -12.33 -1.28
C ILE A 71 -10.57 -11.00 -0.53
N MET A 72 -10.64 -9.91 -1.28
CA MET A 72 -10.96 -8.59 -0.73
C MET A 72 -12.49 -8.47 -0.76
N GLY A 73 -13.13 -9.13 0.19
CA GLY A 73 -14.57 -9.24 0.37
C GLY A 73 -15.08 -8.21 1.36
N ASP A 74 -15.49 -8.67 2.54
CA ASP A 74 -16.02 -7.85 3.63
C ASP A 74 -14.91 -7.42 4.61
N ASP A 75 -14.00 -6.57 4.12
CA ASP A 75 -12.68 -6.38 4.75
C ASP A 75 -12.35 -4.93 5.09
N THR A 76 -11.43 -4.76 6.04
CA THR A 76 -10.84 -3.44 6.30
C THR A 76 -9.73 -3.19 5.28
N VAL A 77 -9.78 -2.05 4.61
CA VAL A 77 -8.87 -1.69 3.51
C VAL A 77 -8.11 -0.41 3.83
N PHE A 78 -6.80 -0.45 3.71
CA PHE A 78 -5.98 0.76 3.66
C PHE A 78 -5.73 1.11 2.20
N GLU A 79 -6.08 2.33 1.81
CA GLU A 79 -5.98 2.77 0.42
C GLU A 79 -5.20 4.09 0.31
N CYS A 80 -4.27 4.14 -0.64
CA CYS A 80 -3.52 5.32 -1.04
C CYS A 80 -4.10 5.82 -2.37
N HIS A 81 -4.64 7.03 -2.37
CA HIS A 81 -5.20 7.69 -3.55
C HIS A 81 -4.22 8.74 -4.05
N PHE A 82 -3.89 8.69 -5.33
CA PHE A 82 -3.01 9.63 -6.03
C PHE A 82 -3.82 10.30 -7.15
N PRO A 83 -4.57 11.36 -6.83
CA PRO A 83 -5.37 12.03 -7.84
C PRO A 83 -4.46 12.71 -8.87
N ARG A 84 -4.93 12.82 -10.12
CA ARG A 84 -4.19 13.50 -11.20
C ARG A 84 -3.81 14.94 -10.85
N LYS A 85 -4.67 15.62 -10.08
CA LYS A 85 -4.43 16.97 -9.53
C LYS A 85 -4.71 16.93 -8.04
N GLY A 86 -3.86 17.60 -7.26
CA GLY A 86 -4.00 17.68 -5.81
C GLY A 86 -2.92 16.87 -5.09
N ARG A 87 -3.20 16.50 -3.84
CA ARG A 87 -2.26 15.77 -2.99
C ARG A 87 -2.71 14.33 -2.85
N ALA A 88 -1.74 13.43 -2.80
CA ALA A 88 -2.00 12.05 -2.41
C ALA A 88 -2.60 12.00 -1.00
N ALA A 89 -3.53 11.08 -0.79
CA ALA A 89 -4.21 10.87 0.47
C ALA A 89 -4.23 9.38 0.82
N VAL A 90 -4.26 9.08 2.11
CA VAL A 90 -4.46 7.70 2.59
C VAL A 90 -5.76 7.66 3.36
N HIS A 91 -6.55 6.62 3.11
CA HIS A 91 -7.82 6.39 3.76
C HIS A 91 -7.86 4.99 4.37
N LEU A 92 -8.65 4.87 5.44
CA LEU A 92 -9.14 3.58 5.89
C LEU A 92 -10.57 3.46 5.36
N SER A 93 -10.88 2.35 4.72
CA SER A 93 -12.22 2.01 4.25
C SER A 93 -12.60 0.61 4.68
N HIS A 94 -13.88 0.31 4.50
CA HIS A 94 -14.40 -1.04 4.58
C HIS A 94 -14.93 -1.42 3.20
N ASN A 95 -14.41 -2.52 2.63
CA ASN A 95 -14.91 -3.04 1.37
C ASN A 95 -16.18 -3.84 1.63
N LEU A 96 -17.27 -3.50 0.95
CA LEU A 96 -18.52 -4.25 0.95
C LEU A 96 -18.57 -5.11 -0.33
N GLN A 97 -17.60 -6.01 -0.47
CA GLN A 97 -17.36 -6.87 -1.65
C GLN A 97 -16.77 -6.16 -2.88
N LEU A 98 -17.46 -5.16 -3.43
CA LEU A 98 -17.03 -4.47 -4.66
C LEU A 98 -16.85 -2.96 -4.50
N THR A 99 -17.11 -2.43 -3.30
CA THR A 99 -17.11 -0.99 -3.06
C THR A 99 -16.50 -0.69 -1.71
N ASN A 100 -15.47 0.16 -1.72
CA ASN A 100 -14.84 0.69 -0.51
C ASN A 100 -15.66 1.87 0.04
N LEU A 101 -16.16 1.72 1.26
CA LEU A 101 -16.76 2.79 2.04
C LEU A 101 -15.70 3.42 2.95
N MET A 102 -15.28 4.65 2.65
CA MET A 102 -14.31 5.38 3.46
C MET A 102 -14.84 5.63 4.88
N LEU A 103 -14.02 5.31 5.87
CA LEU A 103 -14.33 5.50 7.29
C LEU A 103 -13.90 6.91 7.74
N PRO A 104 -14.79 7.71 8.35
CA PRO A 104 -14.54 9.13 8.61
C PRO A 104 -13.47 9.45 9.69
N ALA A 105 -13.02 8.46 10.48
CA ALA A 105 -12.40 8.71 11.79
C ALA A 105 -11.00 8.12 12.04
N VAL A 106 -10.16 7.91 11.03
CA VAL A 106 -8.78 7.42 11.27
C VAL A 106 -7.75 8.50 10.94
N ARG A 107 -7.81 9.61 11.67
CA ARG A 107 -6.80 10.70 11.59
C ARG A 107 -5.76 10.66 12.71
N LEU A 108 -6.02 9.96 13.82
CA LEU A 108 -5.20 10.06 15.05
C LEU A 108 -4.13 8.98 15.21
N SER A 109 -4.25 7.83 14.54
CA SER A 109 -3.32 6.69 14.71
C SER A 109 -2.58 6.28 13.43
N LEU A 110 -2.85 6.95 12.30
CA LEU A 110 -2.22 6.67 11.02
C LEU A 110 -1.13 7.73 10.76
N CYS A 111 0.11 7.41 11.16
CA CYS A 111 1.27 8.23 10.80
C CYS A 111 1.67 7.96 9.35
N ILE A 112 1.17 8.81 8.44
CA ILE A 112 1.44 8.72 7.00
C ILE A 112 2.78 9.39 6.71
N ARG A 113 3.72 8.66 6.11
CA ARG A 113 4.90 9.23 5.44
C ARG A 113 4.76 9.00 3.95
N ASN A 114 4.42 10.07 3.21
CA ASN A 114 4.44 10.05 1.76
C ASN A 114 5.82 10.50 1.27
N SER A 115 6.61 9.59 0.72
CA SER A 115 7.79 9.93 -0.07
C SER A 115 7.43 9.84 -1.55
N LEU A 116 7.16 10.98 -2.18
CA LEU A 116 7.17 11.07 -3.64
C LEU A 116 8.63 11.20 -4.08
N SER A 117 9.17 10.15 -4.68
CA SER A 117 10.41 10.25 -5.46
C SER A 117 10.05 10.84 -6.81
N VAL A 118 10.38 12.12 -7.03
CA VAL A 118 10.28 12.82 -8.33
C VAL A 118 11.49 12.50 -9.18
#